data_AF-A0A1G8DB85-F1
#
_entry.id   AF-A0A1G8DB85-F1
#
_cell.length_a   1.000
_cell.length_b   1.000
_cell.length_c   1.000
_cell.angle_alpha   90.00
_cell.angle_beta   90.00
_cell.angle_gamma   90.00
#
_symmetry.space_group_name_H-M   'P 1'
#
loop_
_entity.id
_entity.type
_entity.pdbx_description
1 polymer ?
#
loop_
_entity_poly.entity_id
_entity_poly.type
_entity_poly.pdbx_seq_one_letter_code
_entity_poly.pdbx_strand_id
1 'polypeptide(L)'
;MKKVVLAFCAVLSFVSSQAQEATFGQKIGKLMELATAEPTDNTQIRGILKTLAIAPKEMQEAAMDYSIYDNFEGDTLYYIPYRQADEPRFSVEKLKQKDKLFYTMQFLISSSYTKNQKGEVSYTDPAYLYNATIEELMPYCTTPMTYKNGKGNNLESPLLSCVYTNPNSKRRLMYWVVCDEPIGKKEGNRIKEIKIQSIELWR
;
A
#
# COMPACT_ATOMS: atom_id res chain seq x y z
N MET A 1 20.60 -33.27 57.35
CA MET A 1 19.41 -32.37 57.37
C MET A 1 19.67 -31.20 56.43
N LYS A 2 18.75 -30.98 55.45
CA LYS A 2 18.22 -29.68 54.98
C LYS A 2 19.25 -28.58 54.59
N LYS A 3 19.19 -27.87 53.46
CA LYS A 3 18.17 -27.62 52.43
C LYS A 3 18.79 -26.67 51.37
N VAL A 4 18.51 -26.93 50.09
CA VAL A 4 17.95 -25.99 49.09
C VAL A 4 18.73 -24.71 48.69
N VAL A 5 19.29 -24.75 47.47
CA VAL A 5 19.10 -23.86 46.27
C VAL A 5 19.06 -22.34 46.47
N LEU A 6 19.89 -21.59 45.71
CA LEU A 6 19.41 -20.58 44.71
C LEU A 6 20.55 -19.94 43.92
N ALA A 7 20.69 -20.38 42.67
CA ALA A 7 21.31 -19.63 41.59
C ALA A 7 20.28 -18.62 41.05
N PHE A 8 20.57 -17.32 41.13
CA PHE A 8 19.83 -16.22 40.47
C PHE A 8 20.82 -15.05 40.47
N CYS A 9 21.35 -14.60 39.33
CA CYS A 9 20.73 -13.56 38.51
C CYS A 9 21.31 -13.59 37.09
N ALA A 10 20.90 -14.56 36.28
CA ALA A 10 20.81 -14.33 34.84
C ALA A 10 19.46 -13.63 34.61
N VAL A 11 19.45 -12.30 34.75
CA VAL A 11 18.34 -11.49 34.22
C VAL A 11 18.46 -11.60 32.71
N LEU A 12 17.85 -12.64 32.17
CA LEU A 12 17.41 -12.71 30.79
C LEU A 12 16.52 -11.50 30.57
N SER A 13 17.10 -10.46 30.00
CA SER A 13 16.41 -9.37 29.35
C SER A 13 15.50 -9.99 28.29
N PHE A 14 14.29 -10.38 28.70
CA PHE A 14 13.14 -10.49 27.80
C PHE A 14 12.84 -9.09 27.30
N VAL A 15 13.68 -8.60 26.39
CA VAL A 15 13.27 -7.58 25.46
C VAL A 15 12.27 -8.30 24.56
N SER A 16 11.01 -8.24 24.94
CA SER A 16 9.92 -8.52 24.02
C SER A 16 10.11 -7.56 22.86
N SER A 17 10.73 -8.04 21.78
CA SER A 17 10.68 -7.43 20.46
C SER A 17 9.22 -7.44 20.06
N GLN A 18 8.44 -6.45 20.50
CA GLN A 18 7.20 -6.13 19.83
C GLN A 18 7.63 -5.77 18.41
N ALA A 19 7.46 -6.71 17.47
CA ALA A 19 7.63 -6.43 16.07
C ALA A 19 6.70 -5.26 15.76
N GLN A 20 7.27 -4.09 15.53
CA GLN A 20 6.51 -2.89 15.24
C GLN A 20 5.64 -3.20 14.01
N GLU A 21 4.32 -3.10 14.15
CA GLU A 21 3.41 -3.32 13.03
C GLU A 21 3.77 -2.36 11.90
N ALA A 22 3.85 -2.89 10.68
CA ALA A 22 4.17 -2.08 9.51
C ALA A 22 3.08 -1.02 9.27
N THR A 23 3.49 0.22 8.99
CA THR A 23 2.55 1.30 8.67
C THR A 23 1.81 1.00 7.36
N PHE A 24 0.68 1.67 7.12
CA PHE A 24 -0.06 1.50 5.87
C PHE A 24 0.81 1.79 4.64
N GLY A 25 1.60 2.88 4.66
CA GLY A 25 2.54 3.20 3.59
C GLY A 25 3.58 2.10 3.33
N GLN A 26 4.11 1.47 4.39
CA GLN A 26 5.03 0.34 4.27
C GLN A 26 4.34 -0.90 3.67
N LYS A 27 3.08 -1.17 4.04
CA LYS A 27 2.29 -2.25 3.45
C LYS A 27 2.05 -2.03 1.96
N ILE A 28 1.72 -0.80 1.55
CA ILE A 28 1.58 -0.42 0.13
C ILE A 28 2.89 -0.65 -0.64
N GLY A 29 4.02 -0.22 -0.08
CA GLY A 29 5.35 -0.49 -0.60
C GLY A 29 5.63 -1.97 -0.82
N LYS A 30 5.32 -2.79 0.19
CA LYS A 30 5.53 -4.24 0.13
C LYS A 30 4.63 -4.91 -0.90
N LEU A 31 3.38 -4.45 -1.04
CA LEU A 31 2.47 -4.93 -2.10
C LEU A 31 3.05 -4.67 -3.49
N MET A 32 3.61 -3.49 -3.73
CA MET A 32 4.27 -3.17 -5.02
C MET A 32 5.48 -4.08 -5.28
N GLU A 33 6.33 -4.28 -4.27
CA GLU A 33 7.49 -5.18 -4.35
C GLU A 33 7.07 -6.61 -4.68
N LEU A 34 6.08 -7.15 -3.98
CA LEU A 34 5.61 -8.52 -4.17
C LEU A 34 4.90 -8.71 -5.52
N ALA A 35 4.03 -7.78 -5.92
CA ALA A 35 3.30 -7.86 -7.19
C ALA A 35 4.21 -7.81 -8.43
N THR A 36 5.42 -7.27 -8.24
CA THR A 36 6.45 -7.21 -9.28
C THR A 36 7.54 -8.27 -9.10
N ALA A 37 7.51 -9.11 -8.07
CA ALA A 37 8.49 -10.17 -7.90
C ALA A 37 8.38 -11.25 -8.98
N GLU A 38 9.47 -11.98 -9.21
CA GLU A 38 9.54 -13.13 -10.11
C GLU A 38 10.29 -14.27 -9.41
N PRO A 39 9.60 -15.34 -8.94
CA PRO A 39 8.15 -15.53 -8.99
C PRO A 39 7.39 -14.61 -8.02
N THR A 40 6.11 -14.36 -8.31
CA THR A 40 5.22 -13.58 -7.43
C THR A 40 4.71 -14.42 -6.25
N ASP A 41 4.83 -13.93 -5.02
CA ASP A 41 4.30 -14.59 -3.82
C ASP A 41 2.87 -14.14 -3.51
N ASN A 42 1.90 -14.85 -4.09
CA ASN A 42 0.47 -14.58 -3.90
C ASN A 42 0.02 -14.78 -2.44
N THR A 43 0.69 -15.66 -1.68
CA THR A 43 0.33 -15.93 -0.29
C THR A 43 0.65 -14.72 0.58
N GLN A 44 1.82 -14.11 0.39
CA GLN A 44 2.19 -12.88 1.10
C GLN A 44 1.31 -11.69 0.70
N ILE A 45 0.99 -11.53 -0.60
CA ILE A 45 0.07 -10.48 -1.07
C ILE A 45 -1.27 -10.60 -0.34
N ARG A 46 -1.89 -11.80 -0.39
CA ARG A 46 -3.16 -12.07 0.29
C ARG A 46 -3.06 -11.84 1.80
N GLY A 47 -1.94 -12.23 2.42
CA GLY A 47 -1.69 -12.01 3.84
C GLY A 47 -1.73 -10.53 4.21
N ILE A 48 -1.04 -9.67 3.44
CA ILE A 48 -1.05 -8.21 3.66
C ILE A 48 -2.47 -7.64 3.48
N LEU A 49 -3.16 -8.01 2.41
CA LEU A 49 -4.51 -7.50 2.11
C LEU A 49 -5.53 -7.85 3.21
N LYS A 50 -5.42 -9.03 3.83
CA LYS A 50 -6.25 -9.38 5.01
C LYS A 50 -6.04 -8.42 6.18
N THR A 51 -4.82 -7.93 6.40
CA THR A 51 -4.53 -6.93 7.46
C THR A 51 -5.04 -5.53 7.15
N LEU A 52 -5.55 -5.32 5.93
CA LEU A 52 -6.12 -4.04 5.49
C LEU A 52 -7.65 -4.03 5.57
N ALA A 53 -8.30 -5.14 5.95
CA ALA A 53 -9.75 -5.17 6.13
C ALA A 53 -10.21 -4.19 7.24
N ILE A 54 -11.26 -3.41 6.98
CA ILE A 54 -11.83 -2.46 7.95
C ILE A 54 -13.09 -3.06 8.57
N ALA A 55 -13.10 -3.20 9.90
CA ALA A 55 -14.26 -3.69 10.63
C ALA A 55 -15.53 -2.85 10.35
N PRO A 56 -16.71 -3.48 10.23
CA PRO A 56 -17.00 -4.91 10.39
C PRO A 56 -16.79 -5.74 9.11
N LYS A 57 -16.16 -5.17 8.07
CA LYS A 57 -16.05 -5.80 6.76
C LYS A 57 -14.78 -6.65 6.67
N GLU A 58 -14.94 -7.87 6.19
CA GLU A 58 -13.83 -8.75 5.88
C GLU A 58 -13.44 -8.64 4.40
N MET A 59 -12.15 -8.86 4.11
CA MET A 59 -11.69 -9.01 2.74
C MET A 59 -12.30 -10.28 2.13
N GLN A 60 -12.88 -10.13 0.95
CA GLN A 60 -13.39 -11.21 0.11
C GLN A 60 -12.37 -11.55 -0.99
N GLU A 61 -12.42 -12.80 -1.46
CA GLU A 61 -11.64 -13.33 -2.57
C GLU A 61 -12.61 -13.99 -3.55
N ALA A 62 -12.54 -13.62 -4.83
CA ALA A 62 -13.39 -14.15 -5.89
C ALA A 62 -12.59 -14.46 -7.14
N ALA A 63 -12.98 -15.50 -7.88
CA ALA A 63 -12.46 -15.72 -9.23
C ALA A 63 -12.92 -14.59 -10.16
N MET A 64 -12.04 -14.16 -11.06
CA MET A 64 -12.39 -13.22 -12.13
C MET A 64 -12.55 -13.98 -13.43
N ASP A 65 -13.73 -13.91 -14.04
CA ASP A 65 -14.03 -14.51 -15.34
C ASP A 65 -13.89 -13.51 -16.51
N TYR A 66 -13.55 -12.25 -16.22
CA TYR A 66 -13.33 -11.21 -17.21
C TYR A 66 -12.10 -10.35 -16.89
N SER A 67 -11.62 -9.66 -17.92
CA SER A 67 -10.62 -8.58 -17.86
C SER A 67 -11.16 -7.40 -18.68
N ILE A 68 -10.95 -6.19 -18.20
CA ILE A 68 -11.22 -4.97 -18.99
C ILE A 68 -10.08 -4.63 -19.97
N TYR A 69 -8.95 -5.33 -19.87
CA TYR A 69 -7.77 -5.16 -20.71
C TYR A 69 -7.71 -6.27 -21.75
N ASP A 70 -7.55 -5.88 -23.03
CA ASP A 70 -7.44 -6.81 -24.14
C ASP A 70 -6.26 -7.76 -23.99
N ASN A 71 -6.48 -9.05 -24.28
CA ASN A 71 -5.47 -10.12 -24.19
C ASN A 71 -4.95 -10.42 -22.77
N PHE A 72 -5.71 -10.03 -21.74
CA PHE A 72 -5.50 -10.45 -20.36
C PHE A 72 -6.69 -11.29 -19.90
N GLU A 73 -6.41 -12.33 -19.14
CA GLU A 73 -7.39 -13.18 -18.47
C GLU A 73 -7.56 -12.72 -17.02
N GLY A 74 -8.80 -12.73 -16.52
CA GLY A 74 -9.06 -12.59 -15.09
C GLY A 74 -8.50 -13.79 -14.32
N ASP A 75 -7.94 -13.55 -13.13
CA ASP A 75 -7.47 -14.62 -12.25
C ASP A 75 -8.14 -14.52 -10.86
N THR A 76 -7.93 -13.43 -10.14
CA THR A 76 -8.50 -13.29 -8.78
C THR A 76 -8.76 -11.83 -8.42
N LEU A 77 -9.90 -11.56 -7.81
CA LEU A 77 -10.26 -10.28 -7.21
C LEU A 77 -10.23 -10.40 -5.69
N TYR A 78 -9.42 -9.56 -5.04
CA TYR A 78 -9.46 -9.34 -3.60
C TYR A 78 -10.13 -8.00 -3.32
N TYR A 79 -11.14 -7.94 -2.47
CA TYR A 79 -11.87 -6.69 -2.26
C TYR A 79 -12.55 -6.61 -0.90
N ILE A 80 -12.85 -5.39 -0.47
CA ILE A 80 -13.77 -5.14 0.65
C ILE A 80 -15.13 -4.74 0.08
N PRO A 81 -16.24 -5.41 0.45
CA PRO A 81 -17.58 -4.99 0.03
C PRO A 81 -17.92 -3.56 0.48
N TYR A 82 -18.65 -2.82 -0.35
CA TYR A 82 -19.04 -1.44 -0.05
C TYR A 82 -20.47 -1.18 -0.48
N ARG A 83 -21.12 -0.22 0.17
CA ARG A 83 -22.49 0.21 -0.16
C ARG A 83 -22.53 1.64 -0.67
N GLN A 84 -21.67 2.50 -0.14
CA GLN A 84 -21.56 3.91 -0.53
C GLN A 84 -20.28 4.18 -1.30
N ALA A 85 -20.31 5.20 -2.16
CA ALA A 85 -19.21 5.52 -3.07
C ALA A 85 -17.96 6.07 -2.34
N ASP A 86 -18.14 6.67 -1.17
CA ASP A 86 -17.14 7.32 -0.33
C ASP A 86 -16.63 6.41 0.82
N GLU A 87 -17.21 5.21 0.99
CA GLU A 87 -16.75 4.25 1.99
C GLU A 87 -15.29 3.84 1.71
N PRO A 88 -14.42 3.87 2.74
CA PRO A 88 -13.07 3.36 2.62
C PRO A 88 -13.06 1.88 2.18
N ARG A 89 -12.28 1.57 1.16
CA ARG A 89 -12.21 0.24 0.57
C ARG A 89 -10.94 0.03 -0.23
N PHE A 90 -10.67 -1.23 -0.55
CA PHE A 90 -9.72 -1.56 -1.59
C PHE A 90 -10.29 -2.60 -2.54
N SER A 91 -9.73 -2.64 -3.74
CA SER A 91 -9.86 -3.71 -4.71
C SER A 91 -8.50 -4.02 -5.33
N VAL A 92 -8.17 -5.30 -5.43
CA VAL A 92 -6.96 -5.79 -6.10
C VAL A 92 -7.36 -6.83 -7.11
N GLU A 93 -7.22 -6.47 -8.38
CA GLU A 93 -7.39 -7.35 -9.52
C GLU A 93 -6.04 -7.97 -9.86
N LYS A 94 -6.00 -9.30 -9.87
CA LYS A 94 -4.90 -10.09 -10.41
C LYS A 94 -5.36 -10.64 -11.77
N LEU A 95 -4.57 -10.36 -12.79
CA LEU A 95 -4.78 -10.77 -14.17
C LEU A 95 -3.63 -11.66 -14.62
N LYS A 96 -3.85 -12.41 -15.70
CA LYS A 96 -2.86 -13.30 -16.30
C LYS A 96 -2.73 -13.04 -17.79
N GLN A 97 -1.50 -13.11 -18.28
CA GLN A 97 -1.23 -13.21 -19.71
C GLN A 97 -0.09 -14.21 -19.91
N LYS A 98 -0.39 -15.35 -20.54
CA LYS A 98 0.52 -16.51 -20.60
C LYS A 98 0.94 -16.89 -19.17
N ASP A 99 2.23 -17.03 -18.89
CA ASP A 99 2.73 -17.41 -17.56
C ASP A 99 3.00 -16.22 -16.62
N LYS A 100 2.61 -15.00 -17.02
CA LYS A 100 2.87 -13.78 -16.24
C LYS A 100 1.61 -13.27 -15.56
N LEU A 101 1.77 -12.83 -14.31
CA LEU A 101 0.71 -12.22 -13.51
C LEU A 101 0.82 -10.70 -13.54
N PHE A 102 -0.30 -10.00 -13.60
CA PHE A 102 -0.40 -8.54 -13.64
C PHE A 102 -1.39 -8.09 -12.57
N TYR A 103 -1.21 -6.86 -12.07
CA TYR A 103 -1.97 -6.37 -10.94
C TYR A 103 -2.51 -4.98 -11.19
N THR A 104 -3.76 -4.76 -10.80
CA THR A 104 -4.35 -3.45 -10.57
C THR A 104 -4.81 -3.39 -9.12
N MET A 105 -4.38 -2.38 -8.37
CA MET A 105 -4.76 -2.17 -6.98
C MET A 105 -5.33 -0.76 -6.83
N GLN A 106 -6.47 -0.63 -6.17
CA GLN A 106 -7.09 0.65 -5.87
C GLN A 106 -7.46 0.67 -4.39
N PHE A 107 -7.10 1.75 -3.71
CA PHE A 107 -7.44 2.02 -2.32
C PHE A 107 -8.14 3.37 -2.30
N LEU A 108 -9.41 3.37 -1.91
CA LEU A 108 -10.17 4.59 -1.66
C LEU A 108 -10.18 4.81 -0.15
N ILE A 109 -9.58 5.90 0.29
CA ILE A 109 -9.21 6.14 1.69
C ILE A 109 -9.47 7.60 2.07
N SER A 110 -9.38 7.93 3.35
CA SER A 110 -9.51 9.32 3.81
C SER A 110 -8.49 9.61 4.92
N SER A 111 -7.21 9.55 4.58
CA SER A 111 -6.11 9.81 5.53
C SER A 111 -5.81 11.30 5.60
N SER A 112 -6.16 11.95 6.72
CA SER A 112 -5.90 13.36 6.97
C SER A 112 -4.87 13.55 8.08
N TYR A 113 -3.84 14.35 7.81
CA TYR A 113 -2.75 14.57 8.76
C TYR A 113 -2.25 16.03 8.77
N THR A 114 -1.59 16.38 9.86
CA THR A 114 -0.79 17.60 9.99
C THR A 114 0.65 17.23 10.32
N LYS A 115 1.58 18.05 9.85
CA LYS A 115 3.00 17.92 10.18
C LYS A 115 3.49 19.21 10.79
N ASN A 116 4.00 19.13 12.01
CA ASN A 116 4.53 20.32 12.67
C ASN A 116 5.92 20.70 12.10
N GLN A 117 6.47 21.82 12.55
CA GLN A 117 7.79 22.32 12.10
C GLN A 117 8.94 21.35 12.41
N LYS A 118 8.80 20.45 13.38
CA LYS A 118 9.78 19.40 13.71
C LYS A 118 9.67 18.16 12.82
N GLY A 119 8.64 18.11 11.98
CA GLY A 119 8.36 16.96 11.12
C GLY A 119 7.55 15.86 11.79
N GLU A 120 7.04 16.08 12.99
CA GLU A 120 6.17 15.11 13.68
C GLU A 120 4.79 15.11 13.04
N VAL A 121 4.26 13.92 12.77
CA VAL A 121 2.97 13.70 12.11
C VAL A 121 1.89 13.48 13.16
N SER A 122 0.77 14.17 13.02
CA SER A 122 -0.46 13.93 13.79
C SER A 122 -1.60 13.63 12.84
N TYR A 123 -2.21 12.45 12.98
CA TYR A 123 -3.38 12.04 12.21
C TYR A 123 -4.66 12.57 12.86
N THR A 124 -5.66 12.89 12.03
CA THR A 124 -6.97 13.35 12.53
C THR A 124 -7.67 12.24 13.32
N ASP A 125 -7.61 11.01 12.82
CA ASP A 125 -7.98 9.81 13.55
C ASP A 125 -6.73 8.92 13.68
N PRO A 126 -6.03 8.91 14.82
CA PRO A 126 -4.82 8.11 15.02
C PRO A 126 -5.04 6.59 14.88
N ALA A 127 -6.26 6.09 15.10
CA ALA A 127 -6.59 4.67 15.01
C ALA A 127 -6.97 4.23 13.58
N TYR A 128 -7.09 5.18 12.65
CA TYR A 128 -7.49 4.87 11.28
C TYR A 128 -6.43 4.02 10.56
N LEU A 129 -6.86 2.85 10.09
CA LEU A 129 -5.99 1.81 9.53
C LEU A 129 -5.20 2.24 8.29
N TYR A 130 -5.74 3.18 7.51
CA TYR A 130 -5.13 3.64 6.26
C TYR A 130 -4.39 4.97 6.40
N ASN A 131 -4.08 5.37 7.63
CA ASN A 131 -3.22 6.51 7.87
C ASN A 131 -1.89 6.38 7.13
N ALA A 132 -1.64 7.34 6.24
CA ALA A 132 -0.39 7.49 5.53
C ALA A 132 -0.14 8.97 5.21
N THR A 133 1.14 9.28 5.01
CA THR A 133 1.64 10.56 4.50
C THR A 133 2.25 10.41 3.12
N ILE A 134 2.34 11.52 2.38
CA ILE A 134 3.06 11.54 1.09
C ILE A 134 4.52 11.12 1.28
N GLU A 135 5.17 11.49 2.38
CA GLU A 135 6.58 11.15 2.63
C GLU A 135 6.82 9.66 2.87
N GLU A 136 5.87 8.93 3.43
CA GLU A 136 5.95 7.46 3.55
C GLU A 136 5.77 6.77 2.20
N LEU A 137 5.06 7.41 1.28
CA LEU A 137 4.68 6.89 -0.03
C LEU A 137 5.69 7.27 -1.14
N MET A 138 6.36 8.41 -1.00
CA MET A 138 7.33 8.95 -1.95
C MET A 138 8.53 8.02 -2.23
N PRO A 139 9.09 7.25 -1.28
CA PRO A 139 10.22 6.36 -1.55
C PRO A 139 9.95 5.30 -2.62
N TYR A 140 8.68 4.98 -2.89
CA TYR A 140 8.29 4.04 -3.93
C TYR A 140 8.15 4.69 -5.32
N CYS A 141 8.30 6.02 -5.41
CA CYS A 141 8.40 6.75 -6.66
C CYS A 141 9.81 6.63 -7.26
N THR A 142 10.08 5.56 -8.02
CA THR A 142 11.40 5.37 -8.65
C THR A 142 11.64 6.28 -9.85
N THR A 143 10.60 6.60 -10.62
CA THR A 143 10.69 7.49 -11.78
C THR A 143 9.42 8.30 -11.90
N PRO A 144 9.46 9.64 -11.81
CA PRO A 144 8.27 10.47 -12.03
C PRO A 144 7.71 10.28 -13.43
N MET A 145 6.38 10.22 -13.57
CA MET A 145 5.75 10.22 -14.88
C MET A 145 5.84 11.62 -15.51
N THR A 146 6.01 11.68 -16.82
CA THR A 146 6.02 12.94 -17.57
C THR A 146 4.70 13.11 -18.29
N TYR A 147 4.09 14.28 -18.15
CA TYR A 147 2.87 14.69 -18.84
C TYR A 147 3.19 15.83 -19.82
N LYS A 148 2.30 16.06 -20.78
CA LYS A 148 2.45 17.13 -21.80
C LYS A 148 2.76 18.50 -21.18
N ASN A 149 2.22 18.79 -19.99
CA ASN A 149 2.33 20.09 -19.32
C ASN A 149 2.99 20.01 -17.93
N GLY A 150 3.73 18.96 -17.59
CA GLY A 150 4.37 18.87 -16.27
C GLY A 150 4.90 17.50 -15.87
N LYS A 151 5.36 17.38 -14.63
CA LYS A 151 5.83 16.12 -14.02
C LYS A 151 4.86 15.64 -12.96
N GLY A 152 4.69 14.34 -12.86
CA GLY A 152 3.75 13.69 -11.96
C GLY A 152 4.06 13.81 -10.47
N ASN A 153 5.29 14.16 -10.07
CA ASN A 153 5.64 14.39 -8.67
C ASN A 153 5.87 15.88 -8.35
N ASN A 154 5.27 16.78 -9.13
CA ASN A 154 5.34 18.22 -8.84
C ASN A 154 4.66 18.52 -7.48
N LEU A 155 5.35 19.25 -6.60
CA LEU A 155 4.85 19.61 -5.27
C LEU A 155 3.59 20.51 -5.32
N GLU A 156 3.39 21.22 -6.43
CA GLU A 156 2.21 22.06 -6.69
C GLU A 156 1.02 21.26 -7.22
N SER A 157 1.20 19.98 -7.54
CA SER A 157 0.15 19.10 -8.05
C SER A 157 -0.56 18.37 -6.91
N PRO A 158 -1.89 18.19 -6.94
CA PRO A 158 -2.62 17.33 -6.01
C PRO A 158 -2.43 15.82 -6.30
N LEU A 159 -1.59 15.49 -7.27
CA LEU A 159 -1.31 14.14 -7.72
C LEU A 159 0.19 13.87 -7.60
N LEU A 160 0.55 12.82 -6.86
CA LEU A 160 1.82 12.13 -7.03
C LEU A 160 1.60 11.04 -8.08
N SER A 161 2.37 11.07 -9.16
CA SER A 161 2.33 10.10 -10.25
C SER A 161 3.73 9.69 -10.68
N CYS A 162 3.96 8.39 -10.67
CA CYS A 162 5.25 7.82 -10.94
C CYS A 162 5.17 6.37 -11.39
N VAL A 163 6.34 5.87 -11.76
CA VAL A 163 6.60 4.46 -11.97
C VAL A 163 7.42 3.96 -10.79
N TYR A 164 6.97 2.87 -10.19
CA TYR A 164 7.77 2.00 -9.35
C TYR A 164 8.45 0.94 -10.22
N THR A 165 9.77 0.79 -10.08
CA THR A 165 10.55 -0.26 -10.75
C THR A 165 11.12 -1.16 -9.68
N ASN A 166 10.75 -2.44 -9.71
CA ASN A 166 11.32 -3.41 -8.80
C ASN A 166 12.84 -3.53 -9.03
N PRO A 167 13.68 -3.34 -8.01
CA PRO A 167 15.13 -3.35 -8.18
C PRO A 167 15.65 -4.73 -8.63
N ASN A 168 14.95 -5.81 -8.31
CA ASN A 168 15.37 -7.18 -8.59
C ASN A 168 14.83 -7.67 -9.93
N SER A 169 13.51 -7.65 -10.13
CA SER A 169 12.87 -8.21 -11.34
C SER A 169 12.80 -7.23 -12.51
N LYS A 170 13.03 -5.93 -12.27
CA LYS A 170 12.84 -4.83 -13.24
C LYS A 170 11.41 -4.68 -13.76
N ARG A 171 10.45 -5.44 -13.22
CA ARG A 171 9.02 -5.26 -13.50
C ARG A 171 8.55 -3.93 -12.91
N ARG A 172 7.56 -3.31 -13.57
CA ARG A 172 7.17 -1.92 -13.29
C ARG A 172 5.68 -1.80 -13.01
N LEU A 173 5.36 -0.93 -12.07
CA LEU A 173 4.00 -0.50 -11.78
C LEU A 173 3.92 1.01 -11.98
N MET A 174 2.85 1.51 -12.57
CA MET A 174 2.46 2.89 -12.37
C MET A 174 1.83 3.02 -10.99
N TYR A 175 2.06 4.15 -10.37
CA TYR A 175 1.67 4.44 -9.01
C TYR A 175 1.17 5.88 -8.93
N TRP A 176 -0.05 6.05 -8.43
CA TRP A 176 -0.71 7.32 -8.23
C TRP A 176 -1.21 7.46 -6.81
N VAL A 177 -0.97 8.62 -6.22
CA VAL A 177 -1.56 9.04 -4.96
C VAL A 177 -2.27 10.37 -5.19
N VAL A 178 -3.57 10.39 -4.93
CA VAL A 178 -4.40 11.58 -5.12
C VAL A 178 -4.66 12.22 -3.77
N CYS A 179 -4.38 13.50 -3.69
CA CYS A 179 -4.63 14.36 -2.54
C CYS A 179 -5.75 15.36 -2.83
N ASP A 180 -6.32 15.95 -1.78
CA ASP A 180 -7.22 17.11 -1.93
C ASP A 180 -6.42 18.38 -2.30
N GLU A 181 -5.21 18.50 -1.77
CA GLU A 181 -4.35 19.67 -1.89
C GLU A 181 -3.03 19.29 -2.56
N PRO A 182 -2.24 20.26 -3.05
CA PRO A 182 -0.91 19.99 -3.58
C PRO A 182 -0.09 19.08 -2.67
N ILE A 183 0.63 18.09 -3.23
CA ILE A 183 1.36 17.10 -2.44
C ILE A 183 2.49 17.71 -1.60
N GLY A 184 2.92 18.94 -1.92
CA GLY A 184 3.84 19.74 -1.11
C GLY A 184 3.22 20.40 0.12
N LYS A 185 1.89 20.45 0.23
CA LYS A 185 1.18 20.99 1.39
C LYS A 185 1.27 19.98 2.54
N LYS A 186 2.03 20.34 3.58
CA LYS A 186 2.31 19.46 4.74
C LYS A 186 1.31 19.62 5.89
N GLU A 187 0.43 20.61 5.82
CA GLU A 187 -0.55 20.92 6.87
C GLU A 187 -1.97 20.69 6.34
N GLY A 188 -2.71 19.78 7.00
CA GLY A 188 -4.12 19.54 6.72
C GLY A 188 -4.41 18.91 5.36
N ASN A 189 -3.41 18.25 4.75
CA ASN A 189 -3.61 17.55 3.50
C ASN A 189 -4.29 16.19 3.75
N ARG A 190 -5.09 15.76 2.77
CA ARG A 190 -5.81 14.50 2.80
C ARG A 190 -5.44 13.66 1.59
N ILE A 191 -5.05 12.41 1.83
CA ILE A 191 -4.93 11.39 0.79
C ILE A 191 -6.31 10.73 0.62
N LYS A 192 -6.85 10.77 -0.61
CA LYS A 192 -8.18 10.22 -0.92
C LYS A 192 -8.14 8.92 -1.72
N GLU A 193 -7.07 8.71 -2.48
CA GLU A 193 -6.95 7.54 -3.33
C GLU A 193 -5.49 7.16 -3.53
N ILE A 194 -5.23 5.86 -3.54
CA ILE A 194 -4.00 5.27 -4.02
C ILE A 194 -4.36 4.28 -5.13
N LYS A 195 -3.77 4.45 -6.32
CA LYS A 195 -3.95 3.53 -7.44
C LYS A 195 -2.58 3.02 -7.90
N ILE A 196 -2.47 1.71 -8.08
CA ILE A 196 -1.26 1.02 -8.53
C ILE A 196 -1.67 0.09 -9.67
N GLN A 197 -0.90 0.04 -10.75
CA GLN A 197 -1.24 -0.78 -11.91
C GLN A 197 0.02 -1.24 -12.63
N SER A 198 0.08 -2.50 -13.07
CA SER A 198 1.15 -2.96 -13.96
C SER A 198 1.22 -2.09 -15.20
N ILE A 199 2.43 -1.60 -15.54
CA ILE A 199 2.60 -0.60 -16.61
C ILE A 199 2.15 -1.14 -17.98
N GLU A 200 2.18 -2.45 -18.14
CA GLU A 200 1.75 -3.17 -19.33
C GLU A 200 0.24 -3.09 -19.56
N LEU A 201 -0.56 -2.90 -18.51
CA LEU A 201 -2.03 -2.77 -18.61
C LEU A 201 -2.47 -1.38 -19.09
N TRP A 202 -1.54 -0.43 -19.23
CA TRP A 202 -1.82 0.93 -19.68
C TRP A 202 -1.44 1.19 -21.14
N ARG A 203 -0.60 0.32 -21.68
CA ARG A 203 -0.12 0.41 -23.06
C ARG A 203 -1.12 -0.24 -24.00
#